data_AF-A0A2S2KRD6-F1
#
_entry.id   AF-A0A2S2KRD6-F1
#
_cell.length_a   1.000
_cell.length_b   1.000
_cell.length_c   1.000
_cell.angle_alpha   90.00
_cell.angle_beta   90.00
_cell.angle_gamma   90.00
#
_symmetry.space_group_name_H-M   'P 1'
#
loop_
_entity.id
_entity.type
_entity.pdbx_description
1 polymer ?
#
loop_
_entity_poly.entity_id
_entity_poly.type
_entity_poly.pdbx_seq_one_letter_code
_entity_poly.pdbx_strand_id
1 'polypeptide(L)'
;MNVVSKYSIQRNGKTRKSLSTACIFVMMLSMSVPLFDDAVFAESTKTTVTELDDETSLEMTTLSMNIPETNTLPWGTIKGKVNDPSQGYPVIIQIFKPDEDVPIHVAQINLKGDHSFEYKFRLLSIDEGNITRFFEGDYNVKIFKVINTPRDNLDSI
;
A
#
# COMPACT_ATOMS: atom_id res chain seq x y z
N MET A 1 -9.90 32.66 75.49
CA MET A 1 -10.31 31.29 75.12
C MET A 1 -9.13 30.62 74.44
N ASN A 2 -8.77 29.42 74.89
CA ASN A 2 -7.72 28.57 74.31
C ASN A 2 -8.00 28.30 72.82
N VAL A 3 -6.95 28.08 72.02
CA VAL A 3 -6.60 26.75 71.46
C VAL A 3 -5.33 26.88 70.60
N VAL A 4 -4.47 25.89 70.79
CA VAL A 4 -3.14 25.61 70.23
C VAL A 4 -3.20 25.28 68.74
N SER A 5 -2.16 25.64 67.97
CA SER A 5 -1.68 24.77 66.89
C SER A 5 -0.19 24.96 66.62
N LYS A 6 0.56 23.84 66.67
CA LYS A 6 1.99 23.68 66.40
C LYS A 6 2.21 23.37 64.91
N TYR A 7 3.27 23.86 64.31
CA TYR A 7 4.50 23.08 64.00
C TYR A 7 5.42 23.87 63.06
N SER A 8 6.70 23.87 63.43
CA SER A 8 7.83 24.49 62.73
C SER A 8 8.50 23.49 61.79
N ILE A 9 8.89 23.94 60.59
CA ILE A 9 9.89 23.27 59.75
C ILE A 9 10.97 24.30 59.42
N GLN A 10 12.18 24.02 59.87
CA GLN A 10 13.41 24.76 59.62
C GLN A 10 14.43 23.75 59.06
N ARG A 11 14.95 24.00 57.85
CA ARG A 11 16.39 23.99 57.57
C ARG A 11 16.64 24.31 56.10
N ASN A 12 17.26 25.46 55.88
CA ASN A 12 17.87 25.88 54.63
C ASN A 12 19.35 26.21 54.91
N GLY A 13 20.22 25.94 53.94
CA GLY A 13 21.62 26.36 53.86
C GLY A 13 22.62 25.22 54.10
N LYS A 14 23.75 25.11 53.39
CA LYS A 14 24.37 26.05 52.45
C LYS A 14 25.60 25.36 51.79
N THR A 15 25.74 25.54 50.46
CA THR A 15 26.98 25.87 49.69
C THR A 15 28.23 24.97 49.59
N ARG A 16 28.43 24.47 48.35
CA ARG A 16 29.52 24.71 47.34
C ARG A 16 30.96 24.13 47.45
N LYS A 17 31.45 23.84 46.22
CA LYS A 17 32.83 23.71 45.65
C LYS A 17 33.31 22.24 45.53
N SER A 18 33.99 21.74 44.48
CA SER A 18 34.62 22.32 43.27
C SER A 18 35.20 21.17 42.41
N LEU A 19 35.13 21.31 41.07
CA LEU A 19 36.11 20.93 40.02
C LEU A 19 36.74 19.51 40.01
N SER A 20 36.49 18.75 38.93
CA SER A 20 37.50 17.88 38.30
C SER A 20 37.21 17.71 36.80
N THR A 21 38.28 17.42 36.07
CA THR A 21 38.55 17.81 34.68
C THR A 21 38.63 16.57 33.77
N ALA A 22 38.10 16.69 32.55
CA ALA A 22 38.47 16.04 31.28
C ALA A 22 38.64 14.49 31.16
N CYS A 23 37.82 13.89 30.29
CA CYS A 23 38.17 12.81 29.32
C CYS A 23 37.27 13.07 28.08
N ILE A 24 37.76 13.63 26.97
CA ILE A 24 38.37 12.93 25.82
C ILE A 24 37.61 11.65 25.45
N PHE A 25 36.79 11.68 24.40
CA PHE A 25 36.98 10.90 23.17
C PHE A 25 35.88 11.22 22.14
N VAL A 26 36.36 11.56 20.96
CA VAL A 26 35.65 11.71 19.69
C VAL A 26 34.85 10.43 19.38
N MET A 27 33.56 10.58 19.06
CA MET A 27 32.86 9.71 18.10
C MET A 27 31.64 10.49 17.57
N MET A 28 31.90 11.36 16.59
CA MET A 28 30.88 11.76 15.61
C MET A 28 30.53 10.49 14.82
N LEU A 29 29.52 9.76 15.30
CA LEU A 29 28.90 8.71 14.50
C LEU A 29 28.10 9.42 13.40
N SER A 30 28.74 9.57 12.24
CA SER A 30 28.05 9.82 10.98
C SER A 30 27.16 8.62 10.68
N MET A 31 25.97 8.59 11.27
CA MET A 31 24.88 7.80 10.72
C MET A 31 24.43 8.51 9.46
N SER A 32 25.02 8.14 8.32
CA SER A 32 24.38 8.33 7.04
C SER A 32 23.09 7.51 7.08
N VAL A 33 21.97 8.18 7.35
CA VAL A 33 20.64 7.61 7.17
C VAL A 33 20.57 7.22 5.70
N PRO A 34 20.40 5.93 5.33
CA PRO A 34 19.99 5.64 3.98
C PRO A 34 18.64 6.32 3.80
N LEU A 35 18.58 7.30 2.89
CA LEU A 35 17.32 7.73 2.28
C LEU A 35 16.81 6.49 1.54
N PHE A 36 15.98 5.70 2.21
CA PHE A 36 15.05 4.85 1.49
C PHE A 36 14.17 5.82 0.70
N ASP A 37 14.13 5.69 -0.62
CA ASP A 37 13.07 6.29 -1.43
C ASP A 37 11.77 5.89 -0.76
N ASP A 38 11.03 6.87 -0.23
CA ASP A 38 9.64 6.67 0.16
C ASP A 38 8.87 6.38 -1.14
N ALA A 39 8.87 5.11 -1.55
CA ALA A 39 7.82 4.62 -2.41
C ALA A 39 6.53 4.78 -1.61
N VAL A 40 5.72 5.78 -1.96
CA VAL A 40 4.34 5.92 -1.50
C VAL A 40 3.62 4.62 -1.87
N PHE A 41 3.50 3.71 -0.91
CA PHE A 41 2.73 2.48 -1.04
C PHE A 41 1.96 2.25 0.25
N ALA A 42 0.68 2.58 0.21
CA ALA A 42 -0.32 2.10 1.16
C ALA A 42 -1.63 1.92 0.40
N GLU A 43 -1.64 0.94 -0.52
CA GLU A 43 -2.86 0.47 -1.14
C GLU A 43 -3.43 -0.67 -0.28
N SER A 44 -4.68 -0.55 0.14
CA SER A 44 -5.34 -1.60 0.92
C SER A 44 -5.72 -2.75 -0.02
N THR A 45 -4.75 -3.62 -0.31
CA THR A 45 -4.99 -4.86 -1.07
C THR A 45 -5.81 -5.83 -0.25
N LYS A 46 -7.06 -6.06 -0.67
CA LYS A 46 -7.85 -7.20 -0.18
C LYS A 46 -7.86 -8.28 -1.25
N THR A 47 -7.25 -9.42 -0.95
CA THR A 47 -7.30 -10.61 -1.80
C THR A 47 -8.25 -11.64 -1.19
N THR A 48 -9.14 -12.19 -2.01
CA THR A 48 -10.03 -13.29 -1.64
C THR A 48 -9.91 -14.39 -2.67
N VAL A 49 -9.88 -15.64 -2.21
CA VAL A 49 -9.88 -16.83 -3.07
C VAL A 49 -11.23 -17.52 -2.89
N THR A 50 -11.86 -17.91 -3.99
CA THR A 50 -13.13 -18.65 -3.98
C THR A 50 -13.00 -19.83 -4.93
N GLU A 51 -13.23 -21.04 -4.42
CA GLU A 51 -13.21 -22.25 -5.25
C GLU A 51 -14.27 -22.15 -6.35
N LEU A 52 -13.87 -22.51 -7.58
CA LEU A 52 -14.79 -22.66 -8.71
C LEU A 52 -15.17 -24.14 -8.88
N ASP A 53 -14.17 -25.02 -8.73
CA ASP A 53 -14.28 -26.48 -8.73
C ASP A 53 -13.08 -27.13 -7.98
N ASP A 54 -12.96 -28.46 -8.07
CA ASP A 54 -11.90 -29.24 -7.42
C ASP A 54 -10.48 -28.91 -7.90
N GLU A 55 -10.34 -28.30 -9.10
CA GLU A 55 -9.05 -28.04 -9.73
C GLU A 55 -8.71 -26.55 -9.80
N THR A 56 -9.71 -25.66 -9.82
CA THR A 56 -9.54 -24.23 -10.06
C THR A 56 -10.25 -23.35 -9.04
N SER A 57 -9.62 -22.21 -8.77
CA SER A 57 -10.10 -21.17 -7.85
C SER A 57 -10.00 -19.79 -8.47
N LEU A 58 -10.92 -18.91 -8.10
CA LEU A 58 -10.92 -17.50 -8.48
C LEU A 58 -10.23 -16.68 -7.39
N GLU A 59 -9.06 -16.13 -7.72
CA GLU A 59 -8.41 -15.10 -6.91
C GLU A 59 -8.90 -13.72 -7.35
N MET A 60 -9.55 -12.99 -6.45
CA MET A 60 -9.93 -11.60 -6.64
C MET A 60 -9.07 -10.70 -5.76
N THR A 61 -8.39 -9.72 -6.36
CA THR A 61 -7.70 -8.65 -5.64
C THR A 61 -8.44 -7.32 -5.85
N THR A 62 -8.80 -6.64 -4.76
CA THR A 62 -9.31 -5.27 -4.78
C THR A 62 -8.19 -4.28 -4.44
N LEU A 63 -8.15 -3.22 -5.22
CA LEU A 63 -7.13 -2.19 -5.30
C LEU A 63 -7.80 -0.81 -5.29
N SER A 64 -7.15 0.20 -4.71
CA SER A 64 -7.63 1.59 -4.67
C SER A 64 -6.70 2.46 -5.51
N MET A 65 -7.26 3.10 -6.53
CA MET A 65 -6.52 3.90 -7.48
C MET A 65 -7.00 5.35 -7.43
N ASN A 66 -6.09 6.30 -7.17
CA ASN A 66 -6.35 7.73 -7.28
C ASN A 66 -5.65 8.30 -8.53
N ILE A 67 -6.38 9.07 -9.33
CA ILE A 67 -5.86 9.79 -10.48
C ILE A 67 -6.06 11.29 -10.22
N PRO A 68 -5.00 12.05 -9.90
CA PRO A 68 -5.15 13.45 -9.54
C PRO A 68 -5.59 14.30 -10.73
N GLU A 69 -6.35 15.37 -10.48
CA GLU A 69 -6.81 16.32 -11.50
C GLU A 69 -5.65 16.95 -12.29
N THR A 70 -4.50 17.06 -11.64
CA THR A 70 -3.23 17.58 -12.20
C THR A 70 -2.45 16.55 -13.01
N ASN A 71 -2.95 15.32 -13.17
CA ASN A 71 -2.30 14.29 -13.98
C ASN A 71 -2.16 14.74 -15.44
N THR A 72 -0.95 14.65 -15.97
CA THR A 72 -0.60 14.94 -17.37
C THR A 72 -0.28 13.68 -18.17
N LEU A 73 -0.20 12.51 -17.53
CA LEU A 73 0.14 11.27 -18.20
C LEU A 73 -1.07 10.73 -18.99
N PRO A 74 -0.92 10.45 -20.30
CA PRO A 74 -2.01 9.94 -21.14
C PRO A 74 -2.42 8.50 -20.82
N TRP A 75 -1.60 7.76 -20.08
CA TRP A 75 -1.78 6.33 -19.87
C TRP A 75 -1.62 5.93 -18.40
N GLY A 76 -2.52 5.06 -17.95
CA GLY A 76 -2.40 4.29 -16.71
C GLY A 76 -1.95 2.87 -17.04
N THR A 77 -1.37 2.18 -16.06
CA THR A 77 -0.94 0.78 -16.24
C THR A 77 -1.23 -0.03 -14.99
N ILE A 78 -1.95 -1.13 -15.16
CA ILE A 78 -2.17 -2.15 -14.12
C ILE A 78 -1.34 -3.37 -14.50
N LYS A 79 -0.43 -3.79 -13.62
CA LYS A 79 0.48 -4.90 -13.85
C LYS A 79 0.53 -5.84 -12.66
N GLY A 80 0.85 -7.09 -12.90
CA GLY A 80 0.99 -8.06 -11.83
C GLY A 80 1.48 -9.41 -12.34
N LYS A 81 1.47 -10.38 -11.43
CA LYS A 81 1.80 -11.77 -11.70
C LYS A 81 0.74 -12.66 -11.09
N VAL A 82 0.46 -13.78 -11.75
CA VAL A 82 -0.43 -14.81 -11.24
C VAL A 82 0.43 -15.96 -10.71
N ASN A 83 0.18 -16.33 -9.46
CA ASN A 83 0.81 -17.49 -8.86
C ASN A 83 0.00 -18.73 -9.23
N ASP A 84 0.67 -19.75 -9.74
CA ASP A 84 0.04 -21.02 -10.15
C ASP A 84 -1.23 -20.86 -11.02
N PRO A 85 -1.12 -20.21 -12.20
CA PRO A 85 -2.27 -19.94 -13.05
C PRO A 85 -2.86 -21.23 -13.61
N SER A 86 -4.19 -21.31 -13.64
CA SER A 86 -4.88 -22.31 -14.44
C SER A 86 -4.76 -21.95 -15.93
N GLN A 87 -4.58 -22.96 -16.79
CA GLN A 87 -4.32 -22.74 -18.21
C GLN A 87 -5.58 -22.28 -18.95
N GLY A 88 -5.39 -21.37 -19.92
CA GLY A 88 -6.47 -20.94 -20.82
C GLY A 88 -7.37 -19.81 -20.30
N TYR A 89 -7.13 -19.29 -19.09
CA TYR A 89 -7.91 -18.20 -18.52
C TYR A 89 -7.17 -16.85 -18.59
N PRO A 90 -7.83 -15.77 -19.07
CA PRO A 90 -7.27 -14.42 -19.01
C PRO A 90 -7.40 -13.84 -17.60
N VAL A 91 -6.61 -12.80 -17.33
CA VAL A 91 -6.86 -11.89 -16.20
C VAL A 91 -7.96 -10.91 -16.60
N ILE A 92 -8.97 -10.77 -15.75
CA ILE A 92 -10.05 -9.78 -15.94
C ILE A 92 -9.79 -8.60 -15.00
N ILE A 93 -9.83 -7.39 -15.53
CA ILE A 93 -9.68 -6.15 -14.78
C ILE A 93 -10.97 -5.35 -14.91
N GLN A 94 -11.51 -4.91 -13.78
CA GLN A 94 -12.69 -4.06 -13.70
C GLN A 94 -12.38 -2.82 -12.88
N ILE A 95 -12.76 -1.64 -13.38
CA ILE A 95 -12.57 -0.36 -12.69
C ILE A 95 -13.95 0.22 -12.38
N PHE A 96 -14.14 0.63 -11.12
CA PHE A 96 -15.37 1.16 -10.56
C PHE A 96 -15.12 2.56 -10.02
N LYS A 97 -16.14 3.42 -10.11
CA LYS A 97 -16.20 4.61 -9.27
C LYS A 97 -16.40 4.22 -7.80
N PRO A 98 -16.08 5.12 -6.85
CA PRO A 98 -16.40 4.89 -5.45
C PRO A 98 -17.91 4.70 -5.31
N ASP A 99 -18.32 3.75 -4.47
CA ASP A 99 -19.73 3.45 -4.16
C ASP A 99 -20.61 3.02 -5.35
N GLU A 100 -20.02 2.67 -6.51
CA GLU A 100 -20.73 2.11 -7.66
C GLU A 100 -20.51 0.59 -7.80
N ASP A 101 -21.59 -0.13 -8.10
CA ASP A 101 -21.57 -1.60 -8.30
C ASP A 101 -21.41 -2.01 -9.76
N VAL A 102 -21.49 -1.07 -10.71
CA VAL A 102 -21.33 -1.33 -12.15
C VAL A 102 -19.94 -0.84 -12.58
N PRO A 103 -19.12 -1.66 -13.27
CA PRO A 103 -17.81 -1.21 -13.71
C PRO A 103 -17.96 -0.21 -14.86
N ILE A 104 -17.23 0.90 -14.77
CA ILE A 104 -17.15 1.89 -15.85
C ILE A 104 -16.13 1.48 -16.92
N HIS A 105 -15.27 0.50 -16.62
CA HIS A 105 -14.25 0.01 -17.53
C HIS A 105 -13.93 -1.45 -17.24
N VAL A 106 -13.81 -2.26 -18.30
CA VAL A 106 -13.53 -3.70 -18.23
C VAL A 106 -12.48 -4.06 -19.27
N ALA A 107 -11.52 -4.90 -18.90
CA ALA A 107 -10.50 -5.42 -19.80
C ALA A 107 -10.17 -6.88 -19.50
N GLN A 108 -9.68 -7.59 -20.53
CA GLN A 108 -9.18 -8.96 -20.44
C GLN A 108 -7.79 -9.05 -21.06
N ILE A 109 -6.85 -9.67 -20.34
CA ILE A 109 -5.43 -9.74 -20.71
C ILE A 109 -4.91 -11.15 -20.47
N ASN A 110 -4.31 -11.72 -21.51
CA ASN A 110 -3.63 -13.01 -21.39
C ASN A 110 -2.32 -12.87 -20.61
N LEU A 111 -1.95 -13.94 -19.92
CA LEU A 111 -0.66 -14.03 -19.27
C LEU A 111 0.48 -14.10 -20.29
N LYS A 112 1.58 -13.43 -19.96
CA LYS A 112 2.87 -13.62 -20.62
C LYS A 112 3.46 -14.97 -20.19
N GLY A 113 4.51 -15.44 -20.87
CA GLY A 113 5.13 -16.75 -20.60
C GLY A 113 5.74 -16.88 -19.19
N ASP A 114 5.94 -15.78 -18.47
CA ASP A 114 6.41 -15.74 -17.08
C ASP A 114 5.26 -15.58 -16.07
N HIS A 115 4.01 -15.77 -16.51
CA HIS A 115 2.77 -15.59 -15.78
C HIS A 115 2.49 -14.15 -15.33
N SER A 116 3.21 -13.16 -15.88
CA SER A 116 2.91 -11.75 -15.66
C SER A 116 1.81 -11.25 -16.60
N PHE A 117 1.14 -10.18 -16.20
CA PHE A 117 0.18 -9.45 -17.04
C PHE A 117 0.45 -7.95 -16.94
N GLU A 118 0.07 -7.23 -17.99
CA GLU A 118 0.16 -5.79 -18.06
C GLU A 118 -1.00 -5.27 -18.89
N TYR A 119 -1.73 -4.31 -18.33
CA TYR A 119 -2.82 -3.64 -18.99
C TYR A 119 -2.60 -2.14 -18.99
N LYS A 120 -2.60 -1.55 -20.19
CA LYS A 120 -2.44 -0.12 -20.40
C LYS A 120 -3.74 0.48 -20.90
N PHE A 121 -4.22 1.53 -20.23
CA PHE A 121 -5.49 2.19 -20.55
C PHE A 121 -5.32 3.71 -20.59
N ARG A 122 -6.15 4.39 -21.38
CA ARG A 122 -6.03 5.83 -21.63
C ARG A 122 -6.68 6.62 -20.49
N LEU A 123 -5.92 7.52 -19.87
CA LEU A 123 -6.38 8.43 -18.82
C LEU A 123 -6.82 9.77 -19.41
N LEU A 124 -6.07 10.27 -20.39
CA LEU A 124 -6.39 11.49 -21.12
C LEU A 124 -5.99 11.40 -22.59
N SER A 125 -6.64 12.20 -23.43
CA SER A 125 -6.28 12.47 -24.83
C SER A 125 -6.02 13.96 -25.02
N ILE A 126 -5.15 14.30 -25.97
CA ILE A 126 -4.92 15.68 -26.40
C ILE A 126 -5.14 15.71 -27.91
N ASP A 127 -6.25 16.31 -28.31
CA ASP A 127 -6.68 16.39 -29.70
C ASP A 127 -6.85 17.88 -30.06
N GLU A 128 -6.01 18.36 -31.00
CA GLU A 128 -6.00 19.77 -31.44
C GLU A 128 -5.86 20.79 -30.29
N GLY A 129 -5.12 20.42 -29.24
CA GLY A 129 -4.93 21.25 -28.04
C GLY A 129 -6.05 21.14 -27.00
N ASN A 130 -7.13 20.40 -27.30
CA ASN A 130 -8.19 20.10 -26.34
C ASN A 130 -7.82 18.87 -25.51
N ILE A 131 -7.84 19.01 -24.19
CA ILE A 131 -7.57 17.92 -23.25
C ILE A 131 -8.89 17.24 -22.89
N THR A 132 -9.02 15.95 -23.20
CA THR A 132 -10.14 15.10 -22.76
C THR A 132 -9.65 14.17 -21.66
N ARG A 133 -10.23 14.26 -20.46
CA ARG A 133 -9.93 13.33 -19.34
C ARG A 133 -11.00 12.24 -19.27
N PHE A 134 -10.58 10.98 -19.36
CA PHE A 134 -11.46 9.81 -19.24
C PHE A 134 -11.54 9.31 -17.79
N PHE A 135 -10.47 9.53 -17.01
CA PHE A 135 -10.42 9.18 -15.61
C PHE A 135 -9.81 10.33 -14.79
N GLU A 136 -10.47 10.62 -13.68
CA GLU A 136 -10.08 11.60 -12.66
C GLU A 136 -10.72 11.22 -11.31
N GLY A 137 -9.98 11.37 -10.21
CA GLY A 137 -10.42 11.05 -8.85
C GLY A 137 -10.11 9.62 -8.40
N ASP A 138 -10.85 9.15 -7.40
CA ASP A 138 -10.70 7.82 -6.81
C ASP A 138 -11.46 6.74 -7.56
N TYR A 139 -10.93 5.52 -7.55
CA TYR A 139 -11.51 4.33 -8.17
C TYR A 139 -11.20 3.08 -7.35
N ASN A 140 -12.08 2.09 -7.45
CA ASN A 140 -11.81 0.73 -7.00
C ASN A 140 -11.50 -0.14 -8.21
N VAL A 141 -10.40 -0.88 -8.18
CA VAL A 141 -10.01 -1.81 -9.23
C VAL A 141 -10.15 -3.23 -8.68
N LYS A 142 -10.88 -4.08 -9.40
CA LYS A 142 -10.96 -5.52 -9.10
C LYS A 142 -10.22 -6.28 -10.19
N ILE A 143 -9.28 -7.12 -9.78
CA ILE A 143 -8.51 -8.00 -10.65
C ILE A 143 -8.89 -9.44 -10.34
N PHE A 144 -9.36 -10.16 -11.34
CA PHE A 144 -9.74 -11.56 -11.24
C PHE A 144 -8.75 -12.43 -11.99
N LYS A 145 -8.29 -13.49 -11.33
CA LYS A 145 -7.33 -14.45 -11.88
C LYS A 145 -7.86 -15.85 -11.56
N VAL A 146 -7.80 -16.76 -12.53
CA VAL A 146 -8.07 -18.17 -12.28
C VAL A 146 -6.74 -18.85 -11.97
N ILE A 147 -6.66 -19.45 -10.80
CA ILE A 147 -5.50 -20.19 -10.29
C ILE A 147 -5.89 -21.65 -10.10
N ASN A 148 -4.91 -22.53 -10.03
CA ASN A 148 -5.18 -23.89 -9.55
C ASN A 148 -5.59 -23.82 -8.07
N THR A 149 -6.55 -24.66 -7.65
CA THR A 149 -7.03 -24.69 -6.27
C THR A 149 -5.87 -25.03 -5.33
N PRO A 150 -5.53 -24.17 -4.36
CA PRO A 150 -4.48 -24.45 -3.39
C PRO A 150 -4.81 -25.73 -2.63
N ARG A 151 -4.01 -26.77 -2.82
CA ARG A 151 -4.12 -27.99 -2.01
C ARG A 151 -3.36 -27.74 -0.72
N ASP A 152 -4.05 -27.75 0.42
CA ASP A 152 -3.38 -27.92 1.69
C ASP A 152 -2.62 -29.26 1.63
N ASN A 153 -1.31 -29.25 1.92
CA ASN A 153 -0.50 -30.46 1.95
C ASN A 153 -1.12 -31.45 2.96
N LEU A 154 -1.89 -32.43 2.47
CA LEU A 154 -2.42 -33.54 3.26
C LEU A 154 -1.36 -34.61 3.57
N ASP A 155 -0.09 -34.36 3.27
CA ASP A 155 1.04 -35.29 3.50
C ASP A 155 1.49 -35.33 4.98
N SER A 156 0.58 -35.13 5.94
CA SER A 156 0.85 -35.23 7.37
C SER A 156 -0.17 -36.12 8.07
N ILE A 157 -0.21 -37.41 7.70
CA ILE A 157 -0.86 -38.47 8.51
C ILE A 157 0.08 -39.67 8.59
#